data_AF-A0A1R4HS42-F1
#
_entry.id   AF-A0A1R4HS42-F1
#
_cell.length_a   1.000
_cell.length_b   1.000
_cell.length_c   1.000
_cell.angle_alpha   90.00
_cell.angle_beta   90.00
_cell.angle_gamma   90.00
#
_symmetry.space_group_name_H-M   'P 1'
#
loop_
_entity.id
_entity.type
_entity.pdbx_description
1 polymer ?
#
loop_
_entity_poly.entity_id
_entity_poly.type
_entity_poly.pdbx_seq_one_letter_code
_entity_poly.pdbx_strand_id
1 'polypeptide(L)'
;MLLFPHATPHAFTVPAGATADLACATLDFAGGEAHPLVGMLPEHVIVPLAEVPGLGSTLELLATEASSPLCGHRHVIDKLFEIVLIKLIRHLLEHPEAGRHPHTSGLLSGLAQPQLARALTAMHESPEHPWTLAELAEIAHLSRSAFSLRFRELVGVPPHEYLIGWRITVAQQLLLHDHAVIDVATAVGYSGTSFSRLFAQRVGQSPRAWAQTRAHAGA
;
A
#
# COMPACT_ATOMS: atom_id res chain seq x y z
N MET A 1 13.80 -4.31 -14.39
CA MET A 1 13.78 -3.68 -13.05
C MET A 1 13.37 -4.75 -12.04
N LEU A 2 14.04 -4.79 -10.89
CA LEU A 2 13.69 -5.64 -9.76
C LEU A 2 13.15 -4.73 -8.65
N LEU A 3 11.97 -5.04 -8.12
CA LEU A 3 11.39 -4.34 -6.98
C LEU A 3 11.21 -5.36 -5.84
N PHE A 4 11.61 -4.96 -4.63
CA PHE A 4 11.43 -5.73 -3.40
C PHE A 4 10.52 -4.92 -2.46
N PRO A 5 9.20 -5.16 -2.49
CA PRO A 5 8.23 -4.43 -1.67
C PRO A 5 8.37 -4.74 -0.17
N HIS A 6 8.87 -5.93 0.14
CA HIS A 6 9.10 -6.42 1.49
C HIS A 6 10.59 -6.52 1.78
N ALA A 7 10.95 -6.33 3.04
CA ALA A 7 12.31 -6.52 3.53
C ALA A 7 12.68 -8.01 3.49
N THR A 8 13.12 -8.47 2.31
CA THR A 8 13.56 -9.84 2.06
C THR A 8 15.08 -9.88 1.99
N PRO A 9 15.78 -10.76 2.73
CA PRO A 9 17.22 -10.93 2.57
C PRO A 9 17.55 -11.41 1.15
N HIS A 10 18.34 -10.65 0.41
CA HIS A 10 18.76 -11.00 -0.95
C HIS A 10 20.19 -10.54 -1.23
N ALA A 11 20.82 -11.15 -2.22
CA ALA A 11 22.16 -10.79 -2.69
C ALA A 11 22.15 -10.60 -4.21
N PHE A 12 22.76 -9.52 -4.68
CA PHE A 12 23.00 -9.30 -6.10
C PHE A 12 24.40 -9.78 -6.47
N THR A 13 24.50 -10.71 -7.42
CA THR A 13 25.79 -11.19 -7.95
C THR A 13 25.96 -10.68 -9.36
N VAL A 14 26.97 -9.84 -9.58
CA VAL A 14 27.34 -9.35 -10.91
C VAL A 14 28.36 -10.33 -11.52
N PRO A 15 28.12 -10.86 -12.72
CA PRO A 15 29.07 -11.74 -13.39
C PRO A 15 30.45 -11.10 -13.56
N ALA A 16 31.51 -11.92 -13.54
CA ALA A 16 32.88 -11.42 -13.74
C ALA A 16 33.01 -10.72 -15.10
N GLY A 17 33.52 -9.48 -15.09
CA GLY A 17 33.66 -8.63 -16.28
C GLY A 17 32.41 -7.80 -16.64
N ALA A 18 31.31 -7.93 -15.90
CA ALA A 18 30.15 -7.06 -16.02
C ALA A 18 30.15 -5.96 -14.95
N THR A 19 29.43 -4.87 -15.22
CA THR A 19 29.16 -3.79 -14.26
C THR A 19 27.66 -3.68 -14.05
N ALA A 20 27.25 -3.31 -12.84
CA ALA A 20 25.85 -3.04 -12.53
C ALA A 20 25.77 -1.79 -11.65
N ASP A 21 24.91 -0.87 -12.04
CA ASP A 21 24.54 0.27 -11.21
C ASP A 21 23.32 -0.09 -10.37
N LEU A 22 23.40 0.17 -9.06
CA LEU A 22 22.33 -0.11 -8.11
C LEU A 22 21.80 1.20 -7.52
N ALA A 23 20.51 1.44 -7.68
CA ALA A 23 19.78 2.46 -6.96
C ALA A 23 18.79 1.78 -6.00
N CYS A 24 18.88 2.12 -4.72
CA CYS A 24 17.96 1.66 -3.69
C CYS A 24 17.09 2.82 -3.21
N ALA A 25 15.80 2.57 -3.02
CA ALA A 25 14.88 3.53 -2.44
C ALA A 25 14.00 2.80 -1.41
N THR A 26 13.72 3.49 -0.30
CA THR A 26 12.82 2.99 0.74
C THR A 26 11.45 3.63 0.56
N LEU A 27 10.39 2.81 0.60
CA LEU A 27 9.00 3.24 0.53
C LEU A 27 8.39 3.18 1.93
N ASP A 28 8.19 4.34 2.53
CA ASP A 28 7.44 4.44 3.78
C ASP A 28 5.97 4.69 3.48
N PHE A 29 5.13 3.69 3.73
CA PHE A 29 3.69 3.87 3.68
C PHE A 29 3.18 4.41 5.01
N ALA A 30 2.33 5.42 4.96
CA ALA A 30 1.70 5.93 6.16
C ALA A 30 0.71 4.89 6.70
N GLY A 31 1.12 4.21 7.78
CA GLY A 31 0.50 3.01 8.34
C GLY A 31 1.45 1.80 8.45
N GLY A 32 2.68 1.92 7.93
CA GLY A 32 3.72 0.91 8.02
C GLY A 32 3.32 -0.42 7.38
N GLU A 33 3.70 -1.53 8.01
CA GLU A 33 3.37 -2.89 7.58
C GLU A 33 1.86 -3.16 7.51
N ALA A 34 1.05 -2.40 8.26
CA ALA A 34 -0.40 -2.53 8.25
C ALA A 34 -1.06 -1.83 7.06
N HIS A 35 -0.31 -1.05 6.27
CA HIS A 35 -0.85 -0.43 5.07
C HIS A 35 -1.23 -1.51 4.06
N PRO A 36 -2.48 -1.53 3.53
CA PRO A 36 -2.94 -2.60 2.66
C PRO A 36 -1.99 -2.88 1.49
N LEU A 37 -1.54 -1.85 0.77
CA LEU A 37 -0.61 -2.03 -0.35
C LEU A 37 0.68 -2.79 0.05
N VAL A 38 1.21 -2.61 1.26
CA VAL A 38 2.45 -3.30 1.70
C VAL A 38 2.19 -4.79 1.81
N GLY A 39 1.18 -5.20 2.58
CA GLY A 39 0.84 -6.62 2.78
C GLY A 39 0.34 -7.35 1.54
N MET A 40 0.23 -6.67 0.39
CA MET A 40 -0.47 -7.15 -0.80
C MET A 40 0.38 -7.16 -2.07
N LEU A 41 1.58 -6.57 -2.01
CA LEU A 41 2.58 -6.71 -3.05
C LEU A 41 3.32 -8.06 -2.88
N PRO A 42 3.71 -8.75 -3.96
CA PRO A 42 4.53 -9.96 -3.85
C PRO A 42 5.89 -9.65 -3.21
N GLU A 43 6.58 -10.68 -2.72
CA GLU A 43 7.93 -10.54 -2.14
C GLU A 43 8.91 -9.84 -3.07
N HIS A 44 8.79 -10.08 -4.37
CA HIS A 44 9.53 -9.37 -5.40
C HIS A 44 8.72 -9.29 -6.69
N VAL A 45 9.03 -8.28 -7.51
CA VAL A 45 8.47 -8.06 -8.84
C VAL A 45 9.61 -7.91 -9.83
N ILE A 46 9.54 -8.67 -10.94
CA ILE A 46 10.48 -8.58 -12.06
C ILE A 46 9.72 -8.01 -13.25
N VAL A 47 10.08 -6.80 -13.67
CA VAL A 47 9.44 -6.14 -14.82
C VAL A 47 10.50 -5.68 -15.81
N PRO A 48 10.53 -6.21 -17.04
CA PRO A 48 11.36 -5.68 -18.11
C PRO A 48 11.03 -4.20 -18.38
N LEU A 49 12.04 -3.33 -18.43
CA LEU A 49 11.81 -1.88 -18.61
C LEU A 49 11.08 -1.56 -19.92
N ALA A 50 11.28 -2.37 -20.95
CA ALA A 50 10.62 -2.24 -22.24
C ALA A 50 9.10 -2.49 -22.19
N GLU A 51 8.60 -3.20 -21.18
CA GLU A 51 7.18 -3.52 -21.03
C GLU A 51 6.38 -2.41 -20.34
N VAL A 52 7.05 -1.43 -19.74
CA VAL A 52 6.39 -0.29 -19.07
C VAL A 52 6.74 1.01 -19.80
N PRO A 53 5.81 1.56 -20.61
CA PRO A 53 6.07 2.76 -21.39
C PRO A 53 6.61 3.93 -20.56
N GLY A 54 7.79 4.40 -20.94
CA GLY A 54 8.48 5.53 -20.32
C GLY A 54 8.90 5.29 -18.86
N LEU A 55 8.99 4.06 -18.38
CA LEU A 55 9.55 3.76 -17.05
C LEU A 55 11.08 3.94 -17.06
N GLY A 56 11.76 3.45 -18.10
CA GLY A 56 13.20 3.60 -18.26
C GLY A 56 13.64 5.06 -18.21
N SER A 57 12.99 5.94 -18.97
CA SER A 57 13.27 7.39 -18.94
C SER A 57 13.02 8.03 -17.57
N THR A 58 12.01 7.61 -16.82
CA THR A 58 11.77 8.14 -15.47
C THR A 58 12.86 7.67 -14.49
N LEU A 59 13.32 6.42 -14.62
CA LEU A 59 14.44 5.90 -13.82
C LEU A 59 15.77 6.59 -14.16
N GLU A 60 16.01 6.90 -15.43
CA GLU A 60 17.19 7.68 -15.86
C GLU A 60 17.19 9.09 -15.25
N LEU A 61 16.04 9.77 -15.25
CA LEU A 61 15.90 11.08 -14.59
C LEU A 61 16.15 10.97 -13.08
N LEU A 62 15.59 9.94 -12.44
CA LEU A 62 15.78 9.69 -11.00
C LEU A 62 17.25 9.40 -10.67
N ALA A 63 17.93 8.60 -11.49
CA ALA A 63 19.35 8.29 -11.32
C ALA A 63 20.24 9.52 -11.52
N THR A 64 19.90 10.37 -12.50
CA THR A 64 20.61 11.63 -12.77
C THR A 64 20.48 12.58 -11.58
N GLU A 65 19.26 12.76 -11.06
CA GLU A 65 18.99 13.63 -9.91
C GLU A 65 19.70 13.13 -8.64
N ALA A 66 19.70 11.81 -8.41
CA ALA A 66 20.38 11.18 -7.29
C ALA A 66 21.91 11.31 -7.35
N SER A 67 22.48 11.36 -8.55
CA SER A 67 23.93 11.41 -8.77
C SER A 67 24.49 12.84 -8.77
N SER A 68 23.64 13.87 -8.81
CA SER A 68 24.07 15.27 -8.90
C SER A 68 23.13 16.18 -8.10
N PRO A 69 23.23 16.16 -6.76
CA PRO A 69 22.27 16.84 -5.89
C PRO A 69 22.41 18.37 -5.98
N LEU A 70 21.36 19.02 -6.47
CA LEU A 70 21.16 20.46 -6.44
C LEU A 70 20.16 20.87 -5.35
N CYS A 71 19.93 22.17 -5.19
CA CYS A 71 18.83 22.66 -4.36
C CYS A 71 17.51 22.06 -4.84
N GLY A 72 16.75 21.44 -3.92
CA GLY A 72 15.46 20.81 -4.24
C GLY A 72 15.54 19.37 -4.74
N HIS A 73 16.74 18.78 -4.90
CA HIS A 73 16.88 17.42 -5.45
C HIS A 73 16.05 16.36 -4.73
N ARG A 74 15.98 16.41 -3.39
CA ARG A 74 15.19 15.45 -2.61
C ARG A 74 13.71 15.48 -2.99
N HIS A 75 13.14 16.66 -3.18
CA HIS A 75 11.74 16.80 -3.60
C HIS A 75 11.52 16.27 -5.03
N VAL A 76 12.47 16.49 -5.93
CA VAL A 76 12.43 15.95 -7.30
C VAL A 76 12.51 14.42 -7.27
N ILE A 77 13.42 13.85 -6.47
CA ILE A 77 13.55 12.40 -6.27
C ILE A 77 12.24 11.81 -5.74
N ASP A 78 11.65 12.41 -4.70
CA ASP A 78 10.38 11.93 -4.11
C ASP A 78 9.27 11.88 -5.18
N LYS A 79 9.15 12.92 -6.02
CA LYS A 79 8.14 12.97 -7.08
C LYS A 79 8.42 12.04 -8.26
N LEU A 80 9.67 11.92 -8.70
CA LEU A 80 10.03 10.95 -9.74
C LEU A 80 9.78 9.53 -9.24
N PHE A 81 10.04 9.26 -7.97
CA PHE A 81 9.81 7.97 -7.37
C PHE A 81 8.32 7.63 -7.24
N GLU A 82 7.47 8.59 -6.85
CA GLU A 82 6.00 8.45 -6.91
C GLU A 82 5.54 8.07 -8.33
N ILE A 83 6.09 8.71 -9.37
CA ILE A 83 5.77 8.41 -10.77
C ILE A 83 6.19 6.98 -11.15
N VAL A 84 7.40 6.56 -10.74
CA VAL A 84 7.91 5.18 -10.94
C VAL A 84 6.94 4.18 -10.31
N LEU A 85 6.55 4.40 -9.05
CA LEU A 85 5.65 3.51 -8.32
C LEU A 85 4.27 3.42 -8.99
N ILE A 86 3.69 4.56 -9.40
CA ILE A 86 2.39 4.59 -10.09
C ILE A 86 2.45 3.82 -11.41
N LYS A 87 3.51 4.01 -12.22
CA LYS A 87 3.69 3.28 -13.49
C LYS A 87 3.79 1.78 -13.27
N LEU A 88 4.54 1.36 -12.26
CA LEU A 88 4.68 -0.05 -11.90
C LEU A 88 3.37 -0.67 -11.45
N ILE A 89 2.66 -0.02 -10.52
CA ILE A 89 1.36 -0.52 -10.02
C ILE A 89 0.36 -0.63 -11.16
N ARG A 90 0.26 0.37 -12.04
CA ARG A 90 -0.63 0.31 -13.22
C ARG A 90 -0.30 -0.85 -14.13
N HIS A 91 0.98 -1.04 -14.46
CA HIS A 91 1.42 -2.17 -15.28
C HIS A 91 1.06 -3.52 -14.65
N LEU A 92 1.26 -3.68 -13.33
CA LEU A 92 0.91 -4.91 -12.61
C LEU A 92 -0.61 -5.16 -12.58
N LEU A 93 -1.43 -4.11 -12.55
CA LEU A 93 -2.89 -4.22 -12.63
C LEU A 93 -3.37 -4.59 -14.05
N GLU A 94 -2.74 -4.03 -15.08
CA GLU A 94 -3.06 -4.27 -16.49
C GLU A 94 -2.54 -5.63 -17.00
N HIS A 95 -1.46 -6.13 -16.40
CA HIS A 95 -0.84 -7.41 -16.74
C HIS A 95 -0.76 -8.33 -15.52
N PRO A 96 -1.88 -8.93 -15.08
CA PRO A 96 -1.90 -9.81 -13.91
C PRO A 96 -0.93 -11.00 -14.02
N GLU A 97 -0.65 -11.45 -15.25
CA GLU A 97 0.33 -12.50 -15.55
C GLU A 97 1.79 -12.08 -15.27
N ALA A 98 2.13 -10.81 -15.43
CA ALA A 98 3.48 -10.28 -15.16
C ALA A 98 3.82 -10.28 -13.65
N GLY A 99 2.78 -10.34 -12.79
CA GLY A 99 2.90 -10.54 -11.35
C GLY A 99 2.68 -11.99 -10.88
N ARG A 100 2.39 -12.95 -11.77
CA ARG A 100 2.17 -14.36 -11.43
C ARG A 100 3.49 -15.07 -11.15
N HIS A 101 3.98 -14.91 -9.93
CA HIS A 101 4.61 -16.03 -9.25
C HIS A 101 3.51 -17.00 -8.77
N PRO A 102 3.79 -18.32 -8.66
CA PRO A 102 2.82 -19.35 -8.23
C PRO A 102 2.13 -19.12 -6.87
N HIS A 103 2.54 -18.08 -6.13
CA HIS A 103 2.04 -17.75 -4.80
C HIS A 103 1.46 -16.32 -4.69
N THR A 104 1.32 -15.58 -5.80
CA THR A 104 0.80 -14.21 -5.77
C THR A 104 -0.73 -14.17 -5.79
N SER A 105 -1.37 -14.70 -4.74
CA SER A 105 -2.73 -14.28 -4.41
C SER A 105 -2.64 -13.01 -3.56
N GLY A 106 -3.31 -11.93 -3.96
CA GLY A 106 -3.20 -10.64 -3.29
C GLY A 106 -4.05 -9.56 -3.95
N LEU A 107 -4.25 -8.43 -3.24
CA LEU A 107 -5.15 -7.34 -3.64
C LEU A 107 -4.95 -6.82 -5.05
N LEU A 108 -3.75 -6.88 -5.62
CA LEU A 108 -3.55 -6.52 -7.02
C LEU A 108 -4.43 -7.35 -7.96
N SER A 109 -4.62 -8.64 -7.67
CA SER A 109 -5.58 -9.50 -8.38
C SER A 109 -7.04 -9.10 -8.08
N GLY A 110 -7.32 -8.57 -6.89
CA GLY A 110 -8.63 -8.02 -6.53
C GLY A 110 -8.95 -6.67 -7.18
N LEU A 111 -7.98 -5.77 -7.28
CA LEU A 111 -8.08 -4.47 -7.95
C LEU A 111 -8.10 -4.62 -9.48
N ALA A 112 -7.44 -5.65 -10.01
CA ALA A 112 -7.57 -6.03 -11.41
C ALA A 112 -8.96 -6.58 -11.76
N GLN A 113 -9.79 -6.93 -10.76
CA GLN A 113 -11.17 -7.36 -10.95
C GLN A 113 -12.12 -6.18 -10.77
N PRO A 114 -12.77 -5.67 -11.84
CA PRO A 114 -13.57 -4.46 -11.76
C PRO A 114 -14.70 -4.52 -10.72
N GLN A 115 -15.26 -5.71 -10.49
CA GLN A 115 -16.28 -5.91 -9.46
C GLN A 115 -15.77 -5.66 -8.06
N LEU A 116 -14.60 -6.20 -7.72
CA LEU A 116 -14.04 -6.12 -6.38
C LEU A 116 -13.36 -4.77 -6.13
N ALA A 117 -12.74 -4.20 -7.17
CA ALA A 117 -12.15 -2.87 -7.13
C ALA A 117 -13.16 -1.80 -6.68
N ARG A 118 -14.40 -1.81 -7.19
CA ARG A 118 -15.44 -0.86 -6.77
C ARG A 118 -15.72 -0.92 -5.27
N ALA A 119 -15.87 -2.12 -4.71
CA ALA A 119 -16.14 -2.29 -3.28
C ALA A 119 -14.96 -1.85 -2.41
N LEU A 120 -13.73 -2.14 -2.85
CA LEU A 120 -12.50 -1.70 -2.18
C LEU A 120 -12.35 -0.18 -2.22
N THR A 121 -12.58 0.45 -3.38
CA THR A 121 -12.57 1.91 -3.53
C THR A 121 -13.60 2.56 -2.61
N ALA A 122 -14.83 2.03 -2.55
CA ALA A 122 -15.87 2.56 -1.67
C ALA A 122 -15.47 2.48 -0.18
N MET A 123 -14.88 1.35 0.25
CA MET A 123 -14.33 1.23 1.61
C MET A 123 -13.21 2.24 1.88
N HIS A 124 -12.39 2.53 0.87
CA HIS A 124 -11.27 3.45 0.99
C HIS A 124 -11.67 4.91 1.07
N GLU A 125 -12.63 5.31 0.24
CA GLU A 125 -13.13 6.69 0.14
C GLU A 125 -14.02 7.08 1.32
N SER A 126 -14.72 6.12 1.93
CA SER A 126 -15.60 6.38 3.08
C SER A 126 -15.33 5.38 4.21
N PRO A 127 -14.16 5.46 4.87
CA PRO A 127 -13.81 4.55 5.96
C PRO A 127 -14.78 4.66 7.15
N GLU A 128 -15.38 5.82 7.38
CA GLU A 128 -16.34 6.07 8.46
C GLU A 128 -17.69 5.38 8.27
N HIS A 129 -18.08 5.08 7.03
CA HIS A 129 -19.37 4.47 6.72
C HIS A 129 -19.47 3.06 7.34
N PRO A 130 -20.59 2.69 8.00
CA PRO A 130 -20.77 1.38 8.62
C PRO A 130 -21.07 0.28 7.59
N TRP A 131 -20.13 0.03 6.68
CA TRP A 131 -20.27 -0.90 5.56
C TRP A 131 -20.79 -2.26 5.97
N THR A 132 -21.90 -2.68 5.36
CA THR A 132 -22.41 -4.05 5.51
C THR A 132 -21.93 -4.95 4.37
N LEU A 133 -21.88 -6.26 4.63
CA LEU A 133 -21.57 -7.24 3.59
C LEU A 133 -22.57 -7.18 2.41
N ALA A 134 -23.83 -6.80 2.68
CA ALA A 134 -24.85 -6.67 1.64
C ALA A 134 -24.56 -5.49 0.72
N GLU A 135 -24.31 -4.31 1.28
CA GLU A 135 -23.97 -3.09 0.53
C GLU A 135 -22.74 -3.29 -0.36
N LEU A 136 -21.68 -3.89 0.20
CA LEU A 136 -20.44 -4.14 -0.55
C LEU A 136 -20.64 -5.15 -1.68
N ALA A 137 -21.46 -6.18 -1.45
CA ALA A 137 -21.80 -7.15 -2.48
C ALA A 137 -22.63 -6.51 -3.60
N GLU A 138 -23.55 -5.59 -3.26
CA GLU A 138 -24.32 -4.82 -4.24
C GLU A 138 -23.42 -3.92 -5.10
N ILE A 139 -22.48 -3.18 -4.48
CA ILE A 139 -21.47 -2.37 -5.20
C ILE A 139 -20.61 -3.23 -6.13
N ALA A 140 -20.29 -4.45 -5.70
CA ALA A 140 -19.56 -5.42 -6.50
C ALA A 140 -20.43 -6.09 -7.58
N HIS A 141 -21.76 -5.92 -7.57
CA HIS A 141 -22.72 -6.65 -8.39
C HIS A 141 -22.59 -8.18 -8.23
N LEU A 142 -22.45 -8.64 -6.98
CA LEU A 142 -22.35 -10.04 -6.60
C LEU A 142 -23.38 -10.38 -5.52
N SER A 143 -23.71 -11.66 -5.37
CA SER A 143 -24.43 -12.11 -4.17
C SER A 143 -23.53 -12.01 -2.94
N ARG A 144 -24.12 -11.92 -1.74
CA ARG A 144 -23.38 -11.83 -0.46
C ARG A 144 -22.36 -12.97 -0.30
N SER A 145 -22.74 -14.20 -0.65
CA SER A 145 -21.87 -15.37 -0.55
C SER A 145 -20.74 -15.33 -1.59
N ALA A 146 -21.05 -14.99 -2.84
CA ALA A 146 -20.06 -14.89 -3.90
C ALA A 146 -19.04 -13.77 -3.62
N PHE A 147 -19.51 -12.62 -3.14
CA PHE A 147 -18.64 -11.52 -2.73
C PHE A 147 -17.71 -11.93 -1.59
N SER A 148 -18.23 -12.51 -0.50
CA SER A 148 -17.39 -12.90 0.64
C SER A 148 -16.36 -13.96 0.28
N LEU A 149 -16.71 -14.92 -0.58
CA LEU A 149 -15.79 -15.96 -1.04
C LEU A 149 -14.68 -15.34 -1.89
N ARG A 150 -15.06 -14.62 -2.94
CA ARG A 150 -14.13 -14.02 -3.91
C ARG A 150 -13.25 -12.95 -3.29
N PHE A 151 -13.78 -12.15 -2.36
CA PHE A 151 -13.00 -11.18 -1.60
C PHE A 151 -11.91 -11.91 -0.81
N ARG A 152 -12.23 -12.97 -0.06
CA ARG A 152 -11.22 -13.72 0.72
C ARG A 152 -10.19 -14.39 -0.19
N GLU A 153 -10.61 -14.99 -1.29
CA GLU A 153 -9.71 -15.64 -2.24
C GLU A 153 -8.69 -14.66 -2.84
N LEU A 154 -9.13 -13.45 -3.19
CA LEU A 154 -8.29 -12.46 -3.87
C LEU A 154 -7.54 -11.52 -2.91
N VAL A 155 -8.14 -11.18 -1.76
CA VAL A 155 -7.59 -10.23 -0.79
C VAL A 155 -6.86 -10.93 0.36
N GLY A 156 -7.14 -12.23 0.58
CA GLY A 156 -6.52 -13.05 1.64
C GLY A 156 -7.23 -12.98 2.99
N VAL A 157 -8.02 -11.92 3.24
CA VAL A 157 -8.76 -11.70 4.50
C VAL A 157 -10.25 -11.43 4.26
N PRO A 158 -11.13 -11.63 5.25
CA PRO A 158 -12.54 -11.24 5.12
C PRO A 158 -12.75 -9.72 4.95
N PRO A 159 -13.85 -9.27 4.32
CA PRO A 159 -14.13 -7.84 4.10
C PRO A 159 -14.12 -6.97 5.36
N HIS A 160 -14.68 -7.45 6.48
CA HIS A 160 -14.72 -6.69 7.73
C HIS A 160 -13.32 -6.49 8.32
N GLU A 161 -12.47 -7.52 8.21
CA GLU A 161 -11.11 -7.52 8.74
C GLU A 161 -10.23 -6.56 7.94
N TYR A 162 -10.44 -6.56 6.61
CA TYR A 162 -9.83 -5.59 5.72
C TYR A 162 -10.19 -4.14 6.09
N LEU A 163 -11.48 -3.85 6.25
CA LEU A 163 -11.95 -2.51 6.59
C LEU A 163 -11.40 -2.02 7.94
N ILE A 164 -11.27 -2.91 8.93
CA ILE A 164 -10.63 -2.55 10.20
C ILE A 164 -9.16 -2.16 9.97
N GLY A 165 -8.41 -2.96 9.22
CA GLY A 165 -7.02 -2.64 8.87
C GLY A 165 -6.91 -1.27 8.22
N TRP A 166 -7.74 -1.01 7.20
CA TRP A 166 -7.77 0.29 6.52
C TRP A 166 -8.10 1.45 7.45
N ARG A 167 -9.12 1.31 8.30
CA ARG A 167 -9.47 2.33 9.31
C ARG A 167 -8.31 2.64 10.26
N ILE A 168 -7.50 1.65 10.64
CA ILE A 168 -6.29 1.88 11.44
C ILE A 168 -5.23 2.66 10.66
N THR A 169 -5.01 2.33 9.39
CA THR A 169 -4.09 3.06 8.50
C THR A 169 -4.47 4.55 8.41
N VAL A 170 -5.75 4.83 8.13
CA VAL A 170 -6.27 6.21 8.08
C VAL A 170 -6.13 6.91 9.43
N ALA A 171 -6.45 6.22 10.52
CA ALA A 171 -6.31 6.80 11.86
C ALA A 171 -4.86 7.15 12.19
N GLN A 172 -3.90 6.28 11.85
CA GLN A 172 -2.47 6.54 12.02
C GLN A 172 -2.03 7.78 11.23
N GLN A 173 -2.51 7.95 9.99
CA GLN A 173 -2.24 9.15 9.20
C GLN A 173 -2.76 10.42 9.87
N LEU A 174 -4.02 10.43 10.33
CA LEU A 174 -4.61 11.61 10.97
C LEU A 174 -3.90 11.97 12.29
N LEU A 175 -3.53 10.96 13.08
CA LEU A 175 -2.79 11.15 14.34
C LEU A 175 -1.39 11.74 14.12
N LEU A 176 -0.72 11.41 13.02
CA LEU A 176 0.57 12.01 12.67
C LEU A 176 0.44 13.48 12.26
N HIS A 177 -0.77 13.94 11.90
CA HIS A 177 -1.08 15.34 11.61
C HIS A 177 -1.74 16.03 12.80
N ASP A 178 -1.42 15.60 14.03
CA ASP A 178 -1.86 16.20 15.30
C ASP A 178 -3.40 16.34 15.49
N HIS A 179 -4.20 15.54 14.79
CA HIS A 179 -5.65 15.52 15.00
C HIS A 179 -5.99 14.94 16.39
N ALA A 180 -7.01 15.49 17.03
CA ALA A 180 -7.46 14.98 18.32
C ALA A 180 -8.05 13.57 18.18
N VAL A 181 -7.75 12.69 19.14
CA VAL A 181 -8.17 11.26 19.11
C VAL A 181 -9.68 11.10 18.91
N ILE A 182 -10.49 12.04 19.43
CA ILE A 182 -11.95 11.99 19.27
C ILE A 182 -12.37 12.26 17.81
N ASP A 183 -11.74 13.23 17.16
CA ASP A 183 -12.02 13.57 15.75
C ASP A 183 -11.55 12.44 14.83
N VAL A 184 -10.39 11.85 15.14
CA VAL A 184 -9.89 10.66 14.44
C VAL A 184 -10.86 9.50 14.55
N ALA A 185 -11.37 9.21 15.76
CA ALA A 185 -12.33 8.13 15.95
C ALA A 185 -13.59 8.34 15.09
N THR A 186 -14.13 9.56 15.06
CA THR A 186 -15.26 9.91 14.20
C THR A 186 -14.94 9.75 12.72
N ALA A 187 -13.78 10.22 12.27
CA ALA A 187 -13.33 10.11 10.88
C ALA A 187 -13.14 8.67 10.39
N VAL A 188 -13.01 7.70 11.30
CA VAL A 188 -12.90 6.27 10.96
C VAL A 188 -14.11 5.44 11.42
N GLY A 189 -15.22 6.11 11.79
CA GLY A 189 -16.50 5.46 12.04
C GLY A 189 -16.60 4.75 13.40
N TYR A 190 -15.89 5.24 14.41
CA TYR A 190 -15.90 4.71 15.77
C TYR A 190 -16.19 5.79 16.81
N SER A 191 -16.62 5.36 18.00
CA SER A 191 -16.60 6.21 19.18
C SER A 191 -15.18 6.25 19.78
N GLY A 192 -14.82 7.31 20.52
CA GLY A 192 -13.47 7.44 21.09
C GLY A 192 -13.03 6.25 21.94
N THR A 193 -13.94 5.63 22.71
CA THR A 193 -13.63 4.47 23.57
C THR A 193 -13.47 3.17 22.77
N SER A 194 -14.36 2.92 21.79
CA SER A 194 -14.27 1.74 20.92
C SER A 194 -13.05 1.80 20.01
N PHE A 195 -12.77 2.98 19.44
CA PHE A 195 -11.57 3.25 18.67
C PHE A 195 -10.30 3.00 19.47
N SER A 196 -10.17 3.58 20.67
CA SER A 196 -8.95 3.44 21.48
C SER A 196 -8.64 1.99 21.84
N ARG A 197 -9.68 1.19 22.12
CA ARG A 197 -9.53 -0.25 22.39
C ARG A 197 -9.09 -1.01 21.14
N LEU A 198 -9.77 -0.77 20.02
CA LEU A 198 -9.44 -1.40 18.74
C LEU A 198 -8.01 -1.07 18.29
N PHE A 199 -7.63 0.21 18.37
CA PHE A 199 -6.31 0.68 18.01
C PHE A 199 -5.24 0.03 18.88
N ALA A 200 -5.43 -0.02 20.21
CA ALA A 200 -4.50 -0.69 21.10
C ALA A 200 -4.38 -2.20 20.81
N GLN A 201 -5.48 -2.86 20.47
CA GLN A 201 -5.46 -4.26 20.07
C GLN A 201 -4.67 -4.50 18.77
N ARG A 202 -4.78 -3.60 17.79
CA ARG A 202 -4.15 -3.73 16.47
C ARG A 202 -2.70 -3.26 16.42
N VAL A 203 -2.38 -2.21 17.16
CA VAL A 203 -1.11 -1.49 17.09
C VAL A 203 -0.23 -1.76 18.32
N GLY A 204 -0.79 -2.35 19.37
CA GLY A 204 -0.09 -2.67 20.63
C GLY A 204 0.05 -1.50 21.60
N GLN A 205 -0.38 -0.29 21.22
CA GLN A 205 -0.27 0.93 22.02
C GLN A 205 -1.53 1.79 21.87
N SER A 206 -1.81 2.66 22.84
CA SER A 206 -2.93 3.61 22.71
C SER A 206 -2.66 4.63 21.59
N PRO A 207 -3.71 5.23 20.97
CA PRO A 207 -3.53 6.21 19.89
C PRO A 207 -2.57 7.34 20.24
N ARG A 208 -2.70 7.90 21.46
CA ARG A 208 -1.87 9.01 21.93
C ARG A 208 -0.41 8.59 22.16
N ALA A 209 -0.20 7.43 22.80
CA ALA A 209 1.15 6.93 23.04
C ALA A 209 1.86 6.61 21.71
N TRP A 210 1.14 6.03 20.75
CA TRP A 210 1.67 5.73 19.43
C TRP A 210 2.09 7.00 18.67
N ALA A 211 1.24 8.05 18.67
CA ALA A 211 1.54 9.31 18.00
C ALA A 211 2.77 9.99 18.62
N GLN A 212 2.87 10.00 19.95
CA GLN A 212 4.04 10.52 20.66
C GLN A 212 5.32 9.77 20.29
N THR A 213 5.31 8.43 20.32
CA THR A 213 6.48 7.62 19.95
C THR A 213 6.96 7.90 18.53
N ARG A 214 6.03 8.07 17.57
CA ARG A 214 6.36 8.38 16.17
C ARG A 214 6.89 9.80 15.98
N ALA A 215 6.36 10.78 16.72
CA ALA A 215 6.89 12.15 16.70
C ALA A 215 8.34 12.21 17.20
N HIS A 216 8.72 11.37 18.18
CA HIS A 216 10.10 11.32 18.70
C HIS A 216 11.06 10.51 17.82
N ALA A 217 10.56 9.56 17.02
CA ALA A 217 11.38 8.77 16.10
C ALA A 217 11.65 9.46 14.75
N GLY A 218 10.88 10.51 14.42
CA GLY A 218 11.07 11.34 13.21
C GLY A 218 11.90 12.62 13.44
N ALA A 219 12.35 12.87 14.67
CA ALA A 219 13.23 13.96 15.06
C ALA A 219 14.68 13.47 15.16
#